data_AF-B0XA39-F1
#
_entry.id   AF-B0XA39-F1
#
_cell.length_a   1.000
_cell.length_b   1.000
_cell.length_c   1.000
_cell.angle_alpha   90.00
_cell.angle_beta   90.00
_cell.angle_gamma   90.00
#
_symmetry.space_group_name_H-M   'P 1'
#
loop_
_entity.id
_entity.type
_entity.pdbx_description
1 polymer ?
#
loop_
_entity_poly.entity_id
_entity_poly.type
_entity_poly.pdbx_seq_one_letter_code
_entity_poly.pdbx_strand_id
1 'polypeptide(L)'
;MEFEVVQTKDQGPKMVSKVISFDEVVKTSIETFRDTFGCDPDIAACAPGRVNLIGEHVDYNDGFVLPMALPMVTVIVGKKNYTPSTCEVVTCVEGIREQKKAQFDSSSLARGSPK
;
A
#
# COMPACT_ATOMS: atom_id res chain seq x y z
N MET A 1 -33.99 -16.68 -35.56
CA MET A 1 -34.27 -16.98 -34.15
C MET A 1 -33.41 -16.02 -33.36
N GLU A 2 -33.98 -14.84 -33.12
CA GLU A 2 -33.31 -13.74 -32.41
C GLU A 2 -33.34 -14.07 -30.92
N PHE A 3 -32.18 -14.01 -30.28
CA PHE A 3 -32.09 -14.10 -28.82
C PHE A 3 -32.25 -12.69 -28.27
N GLU A 4 -33.45 -12.39 -27.81
CA GLU A 4 -33.77 -11.17 -27.08
C GLU A 4 -33.14 -11.27 -25.68
N VAL A 5 -32.07 -10.53 -25.44
CA VAL A 5 -31.52 -10.36 -24.10
C VAL A 5 -32.38 -9.32 -23.38
N VAL A 6 -33.20 -9.81 -22.45
CA VAL A 6 -34.02 -8.98 -21.57
C VAL A 6 -33.13 -8.01 -20.80
N GLN A 7 -33.18 -6.71 -21.14
CA GLN A 7 -32.60 -5.65 -20.33
C GLN A 7 -33.35 -5.58 -18.99
N THR A 8 -32.73 -6.07 -17.93
CA THR A 8 -33.11 -5.69 -16.57
C THR A 8 -32.73 -4.23 -16.37
N LYS A 9 -33.72 -3.33 -16.37
CA LYS A 9 -33.60 -1.99 -15.78
C LYS A 9 -33.36 -2.13 -14.28
N ASP A 10 -32.11 -2.27 -13.84
CA ASP A 10 -31.58 -1.53 -12.69
C ASP A 10 -30.07 -1.80 -12.55
N GLN A 11 -29.29 -0.72 -12.58
CA GLN A 11 -27.84 -0.64 -12.34
C GLN A 11 -26.92 -1.34 -13.36
N GLY A 12 -26.33 -0.52 -14.24
CA GLY A 12 -25.16 -0.92 -15.03
C GLY A 12 -23.98 -1.35 -14.16
N PRO A 13 -22.90 -1.91 -14.76
CA PRO A 13 -21.76 -2.42 -14.00
C PRO A 13 -21.27 -1.37 -13.00
N LYS A 14 -21.37 -1.70 -11.71
CA LYS A 14 -20.94 -0.81 -10.61
C LYS A 14 -19.47 -0.46 -10.83
N MET A 15 -19.24 0.84 -10.89
CA MET A 15 -17.98 1.55 -11.04
C MET A 15 -16.81 0.85 -10.34
N VAL A 16 -15.78 0.49 -11.11
CA VAL A 16 -14.47 0.07 -10.61
C VAL A 16 -14.00 1.12 -9.60
N SER A 17 -13.68 0.71 -8.38
CA SER A 17 -13.07 1.58 -7.38
C SER A 17 -11.89 2.30 -8.01
N LYS A 18 -11.95 3.63 -8.11
CA LYS A 18 -10.88 4.44 -8.72
C LYS A 18 -9.57 4.16 -7.97
N VAL A 19 -8.62 3.52 -8.65
CA VAL A 19 -7.26 3.37 -8.13
C VAL A 19 -6.61 4.75 -8.17
N ILE A 20 -6.17 5.23 -7.01
CA ILE A 20 -5.40 6.47 -6.90
C ILE A 20 -4.09 6.32 -7.68
N SER A 21 -3.71 7.37 -8.40
CA SER A 21 -2.49 7.35 -9.20
C SER A 21 -1.23 7.34 -8.31
N PHE A 22 -0.13 6.83 -8.85
CA PHE A 22 1.17 6.84 -8.15
C PHE A 22 1.56 8.26 -7.70
N ASP A 23 1.40 9.24 -8.58
CA ASP A 23 1.74 10.64 -8.28
C ASP A 23 0.87 11.22 -7.15
N GLU A 24 -0.43 10.89 -7.13
CA GLU A 24 -1.33 11.29 -6.04
C GLU A 24 -0.91 10.64 -4.71
N VAL A 25 -0.49 9.37 -4.71
CA VAL A 25 -0.01 8.67 -3.50
C VAL A 25 1.26 9.33 -2.97
N VAL A 26 2.23 9.61 -3.84
CA VAL A 26 3.50 10.27 -3.45
C VAL A 26 3.23 11.67 -2.91
N LYS A 27 2.42 12.46 -3.62
CA LYS A 27 2.05 13.82 -3.21
C LYS A 27 1.39 13.81 -1.83
N THR A 28 0.37 12.98 -1.63
CA THR A 28 -0.35 12.86 -0.36
C THR A 28 0.59 12.45 0.78
N SER A 29 1.54 11.56 0.51
CA SER A 29 2.54 11.10 1.49
C SER A 29 3.47 12.24 1.92
N ILE A 30 3.97 13.04 0.98
CA ILE A 30 4.84 14.20 1.25
C ILE A 30 4.09 15.28 2.03
N GLU A 31 2.85 15.60 1.62
CA GLU A 31 2.01 16.60 2.31
C GLU A 31 1.72 16.17 3.75
N THR A 32 1.30 14.92 3.95
CA THR A 32 1.04 14.36 5.29
C THR A 32 2.29 14.37 6.16
N PHE A 33 3.47 14.05 5.60
CA PHE A 33 4.74 14.10 6.32
C PHE A 33 5.07 15.53 6.75
N ARG A 34 4.96 16.50 5.84
CA ARG A 34 5.24 17.91 6.13
C ARG A 34 4.32 18.46 7.21
N ASP A 35 3.02 18.16 7.13
CA ASP A 35 2.02 18.60 8.12
C ASP A 35 2.25 17.95 9.49
N THR A 36 2.77 16.72 9.52
CA THR A 36 2.99 15.97 10.77
C THR A 36 4.31 16.33 11.45
N PHE A 37 5.38 16.53 10.68
CA PHE A 37 6.76 16.66 11.19
C PHE A 37 7.39 18.04 10.93
N GLY A 38 6.68 18.96 10.29
CA GLY A 38 7.11 20.35 10.10
C GLY A 38 8.29 20.55 9.15
N CYS A 39 8.67 19.54 8.37
CA CYS A 39 9.79 19.59 7.43
C CYS A 39 9.55 18.67 6.22
N ASP A 40 10.34 18.85 5.16
CA ASP A 40 10.30 17.96 4.00
C ASP A 40 11.00 16.62 4.29
N PRO A 41 10.50 15.50 3.73
CA PRO A 41 11.20 14.22 3.79
C PRO A 41 12.48 14.27 2.92
N ASP A 42 13.51 13.54 3.33
CA ASP A 42 14.77 13.43 2.57
C ASP A 42 14.75 12.22 1.63
N ILE A 43 13.92 11.20 1.93
CA ILE A 43 13.84 9.95 1.17
C ILE A 43 12.39 9.55 0.88
N ALA A 44 12.21 8.85 -0.25
CA ALA A 44 10.99 8.17 -0.62
C ALA A 44 11.30 6.75 -1.12
N ALA A 45 10.47 5.78 -0.74
CA ALA A 45 10.54 4.39 -1.19
C ALA A 45 9.14 3.91 -1.60
N CYS A 46 9.08 2.99 -2.57
CA CYS A 46 7.84 2.44 -3.11
C CYS A 46 7.94 0.93 -3.28
N ALA A 47 6.87 0.22 -2.94
CA ALA A 47 6.71 -1.20 -3.22
C ALA A 47 5.32 -1.47 -3.83
N PRO A 48 5.24 -2.12 -5.00
CA PRO A 48 3.96 -2.50 -5.59
C PRO A 48 3.36 -3.72 -4.88
N GLY A 49 2.03 -3.78 -4.83
CA GLY A 49 1.33 -5.03 -4.61
C GLY A 49 1.59 -6.00 -5.75
N ARG A 50 1.24 -7.28 -5.56
CA ARG A 50 1.34 -8.30 -6.62
C ARG A 50 0.07 -9.12 -6.70
N VAL A 51 -0.13 -9.73 -7.86
CA VAL A 51 -1.06 -10.85 -8.06
C VAL A 51 -0.29 -12.00 -8.69
N ASN A 52 -0.60 -13.24 -8.32
CA ASN A 52 -0.10 -14.39 -9.06
C ASN A 52 -1.06 -14.70 -10.21
N LEU A 53 -0.53 -14.81 -11.43
CA LEU A 53 -1.33 -15.21 -12.59
C LEU A 53 -1.54 -16.73 -12.61
N ILE A 54 -0.51 -17.47 -12.21
CA ILE A 54 -0.50 -18.93 -12.05
C ILE A 54 0.60 -19.33 -11.05
N GLY A 55 0.46 -20.53 -10.48
CA GLY A 55 1.41 -21.07 -9.50
C GLY A 55 1.02 -20.75 -8.05
N GLU A 56 -0.27 -20.69 -7.74
CA GLU A 56 -0.72 -20.68 -6.35
C GLU A 56 -0.43 -22.03 -5.68
N HIS A 57 -0.01 -22.00 -4.42
CA HIS A 57 0.27 -23.18 -3.59
C HIS A 57 1.37 -24.13 -4.09
N VAL A 58 2.24 -23.68 -4.99
CA VAL A 58 3.42 -24.46 -5.43
C VAL A 58 4.73 -23.83 -5.01
N ASP A 59 4.71 -22.57 -4.58
CA ASP A 59 5.87 -21.82 -4.09
C ASP A 59 6.53 -22.49 -2.87
N TYR A 60 5.73 -23.05 -1.96
CA TYR A 60 6.24 -23.79 -0.80
C TYR A 60 6.77 -25.20 -1.13
N ASN A 61 6.62 -25.66 -2.38
CA ASN A 61 7.12 -26.96 -2.86
C ASN A 61 8.26 -26.81 -3.87
N ASP A 62 9.01 -25.69 -3.84
CA ASP A 62 10.05 -25.36 -4.82
C ASP A 62 9.54 -25.33 -6.29
N GLY A 63 8.25 -25.05 -6.48
CA GLY A 63 7.62 -24.91 -7.78
C GLY A 63 7.80 -23.53 -8.41
N PHE A 64 7.56 -23.44 -9.72
CA PHE A 64 7.59 -22.16 -10.44
C PHE A 64 6.29 -21.36 -10.23
N VAL A 65 6.43 -20.04 -10.12
CA VAL A 65 5.31 -19.09 -10.02
C VAL A 65 5.43 -18.00 -11.07
N LEU A 66 4.30 -17.43 -11.49
CA LEU A 66 4.25 -16.31 -12.42
C LEU A 66 3.49 -15.12 -11.82
N PRO A 67 4.14 -14.32 -10.96
CA PRO A 67 3.55 -13.10 -10.41
C PRO A 67 3.63 -11.92 -11.37
N MET A 68 2.73 -10.95 -11.16
CA MET A 68 2.74 -9.66 -11.80
C MET A 68 2.57 -8.55 -10.75
N ALA A 69 3.36 -7.49 -10.86
CA ALA A 69 3.19 -6.29 -10.05
C ALA A 69 1.91 -5.54 -10.42
N LEU A 70 1.21 -5.02 -9.43
CA LEU A 70 -0.01 -4.23 -9.59
C LEU A 70 0.30 -2.73 -9.55
N PRO A 71 -0.55 -1.88 -10.17
CA PRO A 71 -0.43 -0.42 -10.05
C PRO A 71 -0.69 0.10 -8.63
N MET A 72 -1.31 -0.72 -7.76
CA MET A 72 -1.51 -0.39 -6.35
C MET A 72 -0.19 -0.52 -5.60
N VAL A 73 0.25 0.56 -4.95
CA VAL A 73 1.55 0.64 -4.30
C VAL A 73 1.42 1.04 -2.83
N THR A 74 2.43 0.68 -2.04
CA THR A 74 2.72 1.31 -0.75
C THR A 74 3.91 2.24 -0.92
N VAL A 75 3.76 3.50 -0.51
CA VAL A 75 4.83 4.50 -0.50
C VAL A 75 5.16 4.86 0.95
N ILE A 76 6.45 5.00 1.23
CA ILE A 76 6.96 5.54 2.50
C ILE A 76 7.84 6.73 2.16
N VAL A 77 7.63 7.84 2.87
CA VAL A 77 8.52 8.99 2.87
C VAL A 77 9.06 9.21 4.28
N GLY A 78 10.27 9.71 4.41
CA GLY A 78 10.89 9.83 5.72
C GLY A 78 12.11 10.73 5.77
N LYS A 79 12.51 11.03 7.01
CA LYS A 79 13.70 11.79 7.35
C LYS A 79 14.33 11.19 8.61
N LYS A 80 15.65 11.24 8.70
CA LYS A 80 16.34 10.88 9.94
C LYS A 80 16.02 11.93 11.00
N ASN A 81 15.45 11.51 12.14
CA ASN A 81 15.03 12.41 13.22
C ASN A 81 16.16 12.72 14.24
N TYR A 82 17.38 12.25 13.98
CA TYR A 82 18.58 12.42 14.83
C TYR A 82 18.46 11.91 16.27
N THR A 83 17.43 11.14 16.58
CA THR A 83 17.36 10.36 17.82
C THR A 83 18.19 9.07 17.66
N PRO A 84 18.67 8.46 18.76
CA PRO A 84 19.44 7.22 18.68
C PRO A 84 18.66 6.05 18.05
N SER A 85 17.36 5.93 18.37
CA SER A 85 16.55 4.78 17.96
C SER A 85 15.04 5.03 17.91
N THR A 86 14.56 6.22 18.27
CA THR A 86 13.11 6.47 18.24
C THR A 86 12.64 6.61 16.80
N CYS A 87 11.63 5.83 16.44
CA CYS A 87 10.96 5.90 15.15
C CYS A 87 9.52 6.36 15.34
N GLU A 88 9.09 7.32 14.53
CA GLU A 88 7.72 7.80 14.48
C GLU A 88 7.17 7.58 13.07
N VAL A 89 6.02 6.92 12.98
CA VAL A 89 5.39 6.55 11.71
C VAL A 89 3.96 7.02 11.72
N VAL A 90 3.53 7.60 10.60
CA VAL A 90 2.14 8.00 10.34
C VAL A 90 1.66 7.35 9.05
N THR A 91 0.40 6.92 9.02
CA THR A 91 -0.26 6.43 7.81
C THR A 91 -1.24 7.45 7.26
N CYS A 92 -1.24 7.58 5.93
CA CYS A 92 -2.16 8.45 5.19
C CYS A 92 -3.49 7.76 4.87
N VAL A 93 -3.63 6.46 5.17
CA VAL A 93 -4.81 5.66 4.79
C VAL A 93 -6.03 6.12 5.57
N GLU A 94 -7.06 6.54 4.85
CA GLU A 94 -8.38 6.78 5.40
C GLU A 94 -9.10 5.44 5.61
N GLY A 95 -9.57 5.18 6.83
CA GLY A 95 -10.24 3.92 7.19
C GLY A 95 -9.67 3.22 8.42
N ILE A 96 -8.44 3.54 8.84
CA ILE A 96 -7.91 3.10 10.14
C ILE A 96 -8.51 3.99 11.23
N ARG A 97 -9.42 3.42 12.02
CA ARG A 97 -10.24 4.15 13.01
C ARG A 97 -9.50 4.48 14.31
N GLU A 98 -8.49 3.71 14.70
CA GLU A 98 -8.01 3.74 16.09
C GLU A 98 -6.57 4.28 16.27
N GLN A 99 -5.62 3.98 15.37
CA GLN A 99 -4.26 4.54 15.46
C GLN A 99 -3.66 4.83 14.09
N LYS A 100 -3.61 6.12 13.72
CA LYS A 100 -2.91 6.60 12.50
C LYS A 100 -1.43 6.87 12.72
N LYS A 101 -0.97 6.90 13.97
CA LYS A 101 0.41 7.16 14.37
C LYS A 101 0.91 6.06 15.28
N ALA A 102 2.17 5.69 15.12
CA ALA A 102 2.88 4.77 15.98
C ALA A 102 4.28 5.32 16.28
N GLN A 103 4.73 5.12 17.52
CA GLN A 103 6.10 5.42 17.94
C GLN A 103 6.69 4.16 18.56
N PHE A 104 7.93 3.83 18.20
CA PHE A 104 8.62 2.66 18.74
C PHE A 104 10.14 2.89 18.77
N ASP A 105 10.82 2.10 19.60
CA ASP A 105 12.28 2.06 19.67
C ASP A 105 12.82 1.02 18.69
N SER A 106 13.54 1.46 17.65
CA SER A 106 14.13 0.58 16.65
C SER A 106 15.18 -0.37 17.21
N SER A 107 15.80 -0.05 18.34
CA SER A 107 16.78 -0.93 19.01
C SER A 107 16.13 -2.14 19.67
N SER A 108 14.83 -2.07 19.95
CA SER A 108 14.04 -3.16 20.52
C SER A 108 13.50 -4.14 19.47
N LEU A 109 13.64 -3.83 18.19
CA LEU A 109 13.14 -4.67 17.10
C LEU A 109 14.06 -5.86 16.86
N ALA A 110 13.48 -7.06 16.91
CA ALA A 110 14.12 -8.28 16.44
C ALA A 110 13.65 -8.60 15.01
N ARG A 111 14.47 -9.30 14.21
CA ARG A 111 13.98 -9.91 12.98
C ARG A 111 12.85 -10.89 13.33
N GLY A 112 11.68 -10.67 12.76
CA GLY A 112 10.64 -11.69 12.76
C GLY A 112 11.06 -12.89 11.91
N SER A 113 10.52 -14.07 12.23
CA SER A 113 10.58 -15.20 11.30
C SER A 113 9.75 -14.86 10.05
N PRO A 114 10.25 -15.16 8.84
CA PRO A 114 9.40 -15.17 7.65
C PRO A 114 8.19 -16.06 7.94
N LYS A 115 6.99 -15.56 7.68
CA LYS A 115 5.77 -16.38 7.68
C LYS A 115 5.59 -17.03 6.32
#